data_AF-A0A2W1JDC8-F1
#
_entry.id   AF-A0A2W1JDC8-F1
#
_cell.length_a   1.000
_cell.length_b   1.000
_cell.length_c   1.000
_cell.angle_alpha   90.00
_cell.angle_beta   90.00
_cell.angle_gamma   90.00
#
_symmetry.space_group_name_H-M   'P 1'
#
loop_
_entity.id
_entity.type
_entity.pdbx_description
1 polymer ?
#
loop_
_entity_poly.entity_id
_entity_poly.type
_entity_poly.pdbx_seq_one_letter_code
_entity_poly.pdbx_strand_id
1 'polypeptide(L)' 'MQWDLQFLLDMLQSAALIMTYTAQCSKTRFVANVQLQDSVIRRLFVITEAAR' A
#
# COMPACT_ATOMS: atom_id res chain seq x y z
N MET A 1 -1.31 -18.48 14.62
CA MET A 1 -1.73 -17.11 14.32
C MET A 1 -3.12 -17.21 13.70
N GLN A 2 -4.16 -16.88 14.45
CA GLN A 2 -5.49 -16.72 13.86
C GLN A 2 -5.45 -15.35 13.19
N TRP A 3 -5.48 -15.30 11.86
CA TRP A 3 -5.50 -14.03 11.13
C TRP A 3 -6.72 -13.26 11.60
N ASP A 4 -6.48 -12.23 12.42
CA ASP A 4 -7.55 -11.31 12.81
C ASP A 4 -8.15 -10.75 11.52
N LEU A 5 -9.48 -10.76 11.44
CA LEU A 5 -10.20 -10.18 10.31
C LEU A 5 -9.74 -8.74 10.08
N GLN A 6 -9.37 -8.03 11.15
CA GLN A 6 -8.84 -6.68 11.06
C GLN A 6 -7.52 -6.61 10.27
N PHE A 7 -6.58 -7.52 10.52
CA PHE A 7 -5.32 -7.57 9.75
C PHE A 7 -5.57 -7.82 8.26
N LEU A 8 -6.50 -8.72 7.94
CA LEU A 8 -6.87 -8.99 6.55
C LEU A 8 -7.49 -7.76 5.87
N LEU A 9 -8.37 -7.05 6.58
CA LEU A 9 -8.97 -5.82 6.08
C LEU A 9 -7.93 -4.73 5.86
N ASP A 10 -7.00 -4.54 6.79
CA ASP A 10 -5.94 -3.53 6.71
C ASP A 10 -5.01 -3.81 5.51
N MET A 11 -4.69 -5.08 5.24
CA MET A 11 -3.94 -5.50 4.06
C MET A 11 -4.68 -5.17 2.76
N LEU A 12 -5.96 -5.54 2.66
CA LEU A 12 -6.77 -5.32 1.46
C LEU A 12 -7.00 -3.83 1.18
N GLN A 13 -7.26 -3.04 2.22
CA GLN A 13 -7.41 -1.58 2.11
C GLN A 13 -6.10 -0.93 1.66
N SER A 14 -4.97 -1.35 2.23
CA SER A 14 -3.64 -0.86 1.82
C SER A 14 -3.37 -1.16 0.35
N ALA A 15 -3.68 -2.38 -0.11
CA ALA A 15 -3.51 -2.78 -1.50
C ALA A 15 -4.40 -1.96 -2.45
N ALA A 16 -5.68 -1.76 -2.10
CA ALA A 16 -6.62 -0.97 -2.90
C ALA A 16 -6.17 0.49 -3.07
N LEU A 17 -5.60 1.09 -2.02
CA LEU A 17 -5.05 2.45 -2.08
C LEU A 17 -3.81 2.52 -2.96
N ILE A 18 -2.89 1.54 -2.88
CA ILE A 18 -1.72 1.48 -3.77
C ILE A 18 -2.17 1.41 -5.23
N MET A 19 -3.14 0.54 -5.55
CA MET A 19 -3.68 0.42 -6.90
C MET A 19 -4.30 1.73 -7.38
N THR A 20 -5.09 2.40 -6.53
CA THR A 20 -5.72 3.69 -6.85
C THR A 20 -4.68 4.77 -7.15
N TYR A 21 -3.64 4.86 -6.32
CA TYR A 21 -2.62 5.90 -6.46
C TYR A 21 -1.72 5.67 -7.67
N THR A 22 -1.42 4.41 -7.98
CA THR A 22 -0.54 4.05 -9.09
C THR A 22 -1.29 4.03 -10.43
N ALA A 23 -2.59 3.72 -10.45
CA ALA A 23 -3.41 3.71 -11.67
C ALA A 23 -3.51 5.09 -12.34
N GLN A 24 -3.46 6.18 -11.56
CA GLN A 24 -3.56 7.55 -12.08
C GLN A 24 -2.19 8.15 -12.44
N CYS A 25 -1.11 7.38 -12.34
CA CYS A 25 0.25 7.89 -12.38
C CYS A 25 1.12 7.12 -13.39
N SER A 26 1.78 7.83 -14.29
CA SER A 26 2.84 7.23 -15.09
C SER A 26 4.05 6.92 -14.20
N LYS A 27 4.88 5.96 -14.60
CA LYS A 27 6.12 5.63 -13.89
C LYS A 27 7.01 6.87 -13.66
N THR A 28 7.11 7.76 -14.64
CA THR A 28 7.91 8.99 -14.53
C THR A 28 7.35 9.95 -13.49
N ARG A 29 6.03 10.15 -13.45
CA ARG A 29 5.37 10.99 -12.44
C ARG A 29 5.46 10.37 -11.04
N PHE A 30 5.44 9.05 -10.95
CA PHE A 30 5.60 8.32 -9.69
C PHE A 30 6.99 8.54 -9.11
N VAL A 31 8.03 8.32 -9.91
CA VAL A 31 9.44 8.49 -9.50
C VAL A 31 9.77 9.94 -9.15
N ALA A 32 9.13 10.92 -9.81
CA ALA A 32 9.31 12.33 -9.49
C ALA A 32 8.57 12.79 -8.22
N ASN A 33 7.61 12.00 -7.72
CA ASN A 33 6.79 12.37 -6.56
C ASN A 33 7.16 11.53 -5.32
N VAL A 34 8.05 12.07 -4.49
CA VAL A 34 8.55 11.40 -3.26
C VAL A 34 7.43 11.16 -2.24
N GLN A 35 6.48 12.09 -2.10
CA GLN A 35 5.36 11.92 -1.16
C GLN A 35 4.44 10.76 -1.56
N LEU A 36 4.22 10.58 -2.86
CA LEU A 36 3.48 9.45 -3.40
C LEU A 36 4.25 8.13 -3.18
N GLN A 37 5.56 8.12 -3.41
CA GLN A 37 6.41 6.96 -3.13
C GLN A 37 6.35 6.55 -1.66
N ASP A 38 6.55 7.50 -0.75
CA ASP A 38 6.49 7.28 0.70
C ASP A 38 5.11 6.76 1.15
N SER A 39 4.03 7.29 0.55
CA SER A 39 2.67 6.81 0.78
C SER A 39 2.45 5.36 0.32
N VAL A 40 3.06 4.95 -0.79
CA VAL A 40 3.01 3.56 -1.28
C VAL A 40 3.88 2.64 -0.40
N ILE A 41 5.09 3.06 -0.06
CA ILE A 41 6.02 2.30 0.79
C ILE A 41 5.40 2.01 2.16
N ARG A 42 4.79 3.02 2.82
CA ARG A 42 4.10 2.81 4.10
C ARG A 42 2.97 1.78 4.02
N ARG A 43 2.24 1.74 2.92
CA ARG A 43 1.14 0.77 2.73
C ARG A 43 1.67 -0.64 2.45
N LEU A 44 2.77 -0.75 1.70
CA LEU A 44 3.47 -2.03 1.54
C LEU A 44 3.98 -2.54 2.90
N PHE A 45 4.47 -1.65 3.76
CA PHE A 45 4.90 -2.01 5.12
C PHE A 45 3.74 -2.54 5.98
N VAL A 46 2.58 -1.89 5.95
CA VAL A 46 1.36 -2.39 6.63
C VAL A 46 1.00 -3.79 6.14
N ILE A 47 1.08 -4.05 4.83
CA ILE A 47 0.80 -5.37 4.26
C ILE A 47 1.80 -6.41 4.77
N THR A 48 3.09 -6.08 4.84
CA THR A 48 4.12 -7.03 5.30
C THR A 48 4.05 -7.30 6.80
N GLU A 49 3.72 -6.29 7.62
CA GLU A 49 3.58 -6.45 9.07
C GLU A 49 2.34 -7.26 9.43
N ALA A 50 1.23 -7.03 8.75
CA ALA A 50 0.02 -7.84 8.92
C ALA A 50 0.23 -9.30 8.49
N ALA A 51 1.22 -9.57 7.63
CA ALA A 51 1.54 -10.90 7.13
C ALA A 51 2.45 -11.75 8.04
N ARG A 52 2.99 -11.16 9.12
CA ARG A 52 3.98 -11.76 10.02
C ARG A 52 3.35 -12.31 11.29
#